data_AF-A0A5P2BSH4-F1
#
_entry.id   AF-A0A5P2BSH4-F1
#
_cell.length_a   1.000
_cell.length_b   1.000
_cell.length_c   1.000
_cell.angle_alpha   90.00
_cell.angle_beta   90.00
_cell.angle_gamma   90.00
#
_symmetry.space_group_name_H-M   'P 1'
#
loop_
_entity.id
_entity.type
_entity.pdbx_description
1 polymer ?
#
loop_
_entity_poly.entity_id
_entity_poly.type
_entity_poly.pdbx_seq_one_letter_code
_entity_poly.pdbx_strand_id
1 'polypeptide(L)'
;MGQDDAVRLRAVSRRFGSGGTSVSALDDVSLTFPRGTFTAVMGPSGSGKSTLLQCAAGLDRPTSGSVVVGGTELAGLSERRLTLLRRERIGFVFQAFNLLPSLTAEQNVALPLRLAGRRPKKARVREALGQVGLGDRARHRPSEMSGGQQQRVALARALITRPDVLFADEPTGALDSRTGREVLALLRGMVDRDGQTVVMVTHDPVAAAHADRVVFLVDGRVNGELSDTGEQPPRPGEQPPSTDQHTSRAAFADDIAVRMTGLEATPC
;
A
#
# COMPACT_ATOMS: atom_id res chain seq x y z
N MET A 1 4.73 18.13 -18.80
CA MET A 1 4.61 18.86 -17.51
C MET A 1 3.55 18.12 -16.70
N GLY A 2 3.88 16.96 -16.15
CA GLY A 2 4.46 16.82 -14.81
C GLY A 2 3.41 16.11 -13.97
N GLN A 3 3.15 14.84 -14.28
CA GLN A 3 2.18 14.00 -13.56
C GLN A 3 2.58 14.02 -12.08
N ASP A 4 1.66 14.46 -11.22
CA ASP A 4 1.89 14.59 -9.77
C ASP A 4 1.90 13.20 -9.15
N ASP A 5 3.05 12.53 -9.24
CA ASP A 5 3.26 11.18 -8.71
C ASP A 5 3.55 11.27 -7.21
N ALA A 6 2.88 10.45 -6.41
CA ALA A 6 3.21 10.30 -5.00
C ALA A 6 4.57 9.60 -4.86
N VAL A 7 4.83 8.59 -5.71
CA VAL A 7 6.05 7.81 -5.70
C VAL A 7 6.46 7.46 -7.14
N ARG A 8 7.76 7.53 -7.42
CA ARG A 8 8.34 7.16 -8.71
C ARG A 8 9.61 6.36 -8.51
N LEU A 9 9.66 5.17 -9.10
CA LEU A 9 10.84 4.31 -9.20
C LEU A 9 11.40 4.38 -10.62
N ARG A 10 12.72 4.52 -10.73
CA ARG A 10 13.45 4.56 -12.01
C ARG A 10 14.58 3.54 -11.99
N ALA A 11 14.48 2.53 -12.86
CA ALA A 11 15.50 1.51 -13.05
C ALA A 11 15.98 0.89 -11.72
N VAL A 12 15.04 0.63 -10.80
CA VAL A 12 15.35 0.18 -9.45
C VAL A 12 15.71 -1.30 -9.48
N SER A 13 16.94 -1.62 -9.04
CA SER A 13 17.36 -3.00 -8.80
C SER A 13 17.78 -3.18 -7.36
N ARG A 14 17.48 -4.34 -6.79
CA ARG A 14 17.86 -4.71 -5.43
C ARG A 14 18.39 -6.12 -5.42
N ARG A 15 19.68 -6.26 -5.08
CA ARG A 15 20.36 -7.55 -4.91
C ARG A 15 20.71 -7.77 -3.45
N PHE A 16 20.55 -9.00 -2.98
CA PHE A 16 20.98 -9.45 -1.65
C PHE A 16 22.19 -10.38 -1.77
N GLY A 17 23.10 -10.33 -0.80
CA GLY A 17 24.35 -11.09 -0.83
C GLY A 17 25.44 -10.44 -1.68
N SER A 18 26.54 -11.17 -1.90
CA SER A 18 27.71 -10.72 -2.65
C SER A 18 28.33 -11.89 -3.43
N GLY A 19 29.03 -11.59 -4.52
CA GLY A 19 29.69 -12.61 -5.35
C GLY A 19 28.70 -13.54 -6.06
N GLY A 20 29.09 -14.80 -6.28
CA GLY A 20 28.32 -15.80 -7.02
C GLY A 20 27.01 -16.28 -6.35
N THR A 21 26.71 -15.82 -5.14
CA THR A 21 25.47 -16.16 -4.40
C THR A 21 24.50 -14.98 -4.35
N SER A 22 24.72 -13.91 -5.13
CA SER A 22 23.84 -12.76 -5.14
C SER A 22 22.46 -13.11 -5.71
N VAL A 23 21.40 -12.82 -4.96
CA VAL A 23 20.02 -13.01 -5.40
C VAL A 23 19.42 -11.67 -5.78
N SER A 24 18.90 -11.56 -7.01
CA SER A 24 18.19 -10.36 -7.47
C SER A 24 16.73 -10.43 -7.03
N ALA A 25 16.32 -9.51 -6.17
CA ALA A 25 14.93 -9.39 -5.73
C ALA A 25 14.14 -8.38 -6.56
N LEU A 26 14.82 -7.37 -7.12
CA LEU A 26 14.28 -6.43 -8.10
C LEU A 26 15.31 -6.23 -9.20
N ASP A 27 14.85 -6.15 -10.44
CA ASP A 27 15.71 -6.06 -11.61
C ASP A 27 15.14 -5.03 -12.61
N ASP A 28 15.71 -3.83 -12.61
CA ASP A 28 15.39 -2.73 -13.53
C ASP A 28 13.90 -2.30 -13.49
N VAL A 29 13.36 -2.19 -12.28
CA VAL A 29 11.95 -1.82 -12.09
C VAL A 29 11.76 -0.31 -12.27
N SER A 30 10.96 0.07 -13.25
CA SER A 30 10.47 1.44 -13.43
C SER A 30 8.96 1.47 -13.25
N LEU A 31 8.49 2.20 -12.24
CA LEU A 31 7.07 2.23 -11.86
C LEU A 31 6.69 3.57 -11.23
N THR A 32 5.52 4.09 -11.59
CA THR A 32 4.94 5.30 -11.01
C THR A 32 3.65 4.98 -10.27
N PHE A 33 3.45 5.68 -9.14
CA PHE A 33 2.23 5.65 -8.36
C PHE A 33 1.63 7.07 -8.34
N PRO A 34 0.61 7.35 -9.17
CA PRO A 34 -0.03 8.65 -9.23
C PRO A 34 -0.67 9.04 -7.90
N ARG A 35 -0.63 10.33 -7.54
CA ARG A 35 -1.31 10.80 -6.33
C ARG A 35 -2.81 10.51 -6.38
N GLY A 36 -3.39 10.22 -5.21
CA GLY A 36 -4.85 10.04 -5.07
C GLY A 36 -5.39 8.83 -5.81
N THR A 37 -4.55 7.83 -6.08
CA THR A 37 -4.94 6.55 -6.66
C THR A 37 -4.69 5.40 -5.71
N PHE A 38 -5.42 4.31 -5.92
CA PHE A 38 -5.19 3.03 -5.30
C PHE A 38 -4.52 2.09 -6.31
N THR A 39 -3.27 1.71 -6.08
CA THR A 39 -2.58 0.69 -6.87
C THR A 39 -2.38 -0.59 -6.05
N ALA A 40 -2.73 -1.74 -6.61
CA ALA A 40 -2.35 -3.05 -6.09
C ALA A 40 -1.14 -3.59 -6.86
N VAL A 41 -0.18 -4.20 -6.16
CA VAL A 41 0.94 -4.93 -6.74
C VAL A 41 0.76 -6.40 -6.41
N MET A 42 0.69 -7.22 -7.45
CA MET A 42 0.46 -8.66 -7.37
C MET A 42 1.59 -9.45 -8.00
N GLY A 43 1.63 -10.74 -7.73
CA GLY A 43 2.63 -11.67 -8.27
C GLY A 43 2.85 -12.87 -7.36
N PRO A 44 3.52 -13.92 -7.86
CA PRO A 44 3.76 -15.14 -7.11
C PRO A 44 4.65 -14.90 -5.88
N SER A 45 4.68 -15.86 -4.96
CA SER A 45 5.61 -15.82 -3.82
C SER A 45 7.06 -15.70 -4.33
N GLY A 46 7.88 -14.89 -3.67
CA GLY A 46 9.27 -14.66 -4.07
C GLY A 46 9.47 -13.65 -5.22
N SER A 47 8.42 -13.13 -5.85
CA SER A 47 8.57 -12.22 -7.00
C SER A 47 9.14 -10.83 -6.70
N GLY A 48 9.41 -10.51 -5.43
CA GLY A 48 10.02 -9.24 -5.02
C GLY A 48 9.05 -8.17 -4.51
N LYS A 49 7.75 -8.47 -4.33
CA LYS A 49 6.71 -7.49 -3.96
C LYS A 49 7.01 -6.72 -2.67
N SER A 50 7.35 -7.43 -1.58
CA SER A 50 7.70 -6.77 -0.32
C SER A 50 8.99 -5.95 -0.45
N THR A 51 9.97 -6.41 -1.24
CA THR A 51 11.20 -5.65 -1.54
C THR A 51 10.89 -4.37 -2.32
N LEU A 52 10.01 -4.44 -3.33
CA LEU A 52 9.53 -3.29 -4.09
C LEU A 52 8.93 -2.25 -3.16
N LEU A 53 8.01 -2.70 -2.30
CA LEU A 53 7.28 -1.83 -1.38
C LEU A 53 8.21 -1.22 -0.32
N GLN A 54 9.20 -1.98 0.20
CA GLN A 54 10.22 -1.47 1.11
C GLN A 54 11.15 -0.44 0.45
N CYS A 55 11.58 -0.68 -0.79
CA CYS A 55 12.39 0.28 -1.55
C CYS A 55 11.60 1.56 -1.86
N ALA A 56 10.35 1.42 -2.32
CA ALA A 56 9.45 2.53 -2.61
C ALA A 56 9.16 3.38 -1.35
N ALA A 57 9.07 2.74 -0.19
CA ALA A 57 8.85 3.41 1.10
C ALA A 57 10.14 3.96 1.75
N GLY A 58 11.31 3.78 1.12
CA GLY A 58 12.60 4.18 1.70
C GLY A 58 12.96 3.44 3.00
N LEU A 59 12.41 2.23 3.21
CA LEU A 59 12.77 1.34 4.31
C LEU A 59 14.01 0.51 3.99
N ASP A 60 14.19 0.16 2.72
CA ASP A 60 15.39 -0.45 2.18
C ASP A 60 16.00 0.45 1.09
N ARG A 61 17.30 0.32 0.87
CA ARG A 61 18.01 1.08 -0.16
C ARG A 61 18.19 0.20 -1.40
N PRO A 62 17.81 0.68 -2.59
CA PRO A 62 18.07 -0.06 -3.81
C PRO A 62 19.58 -0.15 -4.05
N THR A 63 20.01 -1.23 -4.73
CA THR A 63 21.40 -1.41 -5.14
C THR A 63 21.76 -0.47 -6.29
N SER A 64 20.80 -0.18 -7.17
CA SER A 64 20.90 0.78 -8.27
C SER A 64 19.53 1.36 -8.61
N GLY A 65 19.52 2.45 -9.38
CA GLY A 65 18.30 3.18 -9.73
C GLY A 65 17.99 4.29 -8.73
N SER A 66 16.80 4.89 -8.86
CA SER A 66 16.38 6.02 -8.04
C SER A 66 14.91 5.91 -7.61
N VAL A 67 14.60 6.51 -6.46
CA VAL A 67 13.25 6.50 -5.89
C VAL A 67 12.93 7.92 -5.46
N VAL A 68 11.81 8.44 -5.93
CA VAL A 68 11.30 9.77 -5.55
C VAL A 68 9.99 9.59 -4.80
N VAL A 69 9.85 10.23 -3.63
CA VAL A 69 8.63 10.24 -2.83
C VAL A 69 8.19 11.67 -2.56
N GLY A 70 6.97 12.03 -2.94
CA GLY A 70 6.41 13.38 -2.75
C GLY A 70 7.30 14.48 -3.34
N GLY A 71 7.95 14.19 -4.48
CA GLY A 71 8.91 15.07 -5.15
C GLY A 71 10.33 15.07 -4.58
N THR A 72 10.62 14.28 -3.55
CA THR A 72 11.96 14.19 -2.92
C THR A 72 12.70 12.94 -3.37
N GLU A 73 13.86 13.09 -4.02
CA GLU A 73 14.76 11.97 -4.36
C GLU A 73 15.37 11.38 -3.08
N LEU A 74 15.29 10.06 -2.93
CA LEU A 74 15.79 9.33 -1.76
C LEU A 74 17.30 9.10 -1.84
N ALA A 75 17.84 8.96 -3.05
CA ALA A 75 19.27 8.79 -3.26
C ALA A 75 20.07 9.97 -2.68
N GLY A 76 21.14 9.69 -1.93
CA GLY A 76 22.01 10.70 -1.34
C GLY A 76 21.46 11.36 -0.06
N LEU A 77 20.23 11.05 0.38
CA LEU A 77 19.76 11.50 1.69
C LEU A 77 20.52 10.79 2.82
N SER A 78 20.87 11.55 3.86
CA SER A 78 21.38 10.96 5.09
C SER A 78 20.29 10.18 5.81
N GLU A 79 20.67 9.21 6.65
CA GLU A 79 19.70 8.43 7.45
C GLU A 79 18.76 9.30 8.28
N ARG A 80 19.25 10.44 8.77
CA ARG A 80 18.43 11.42 9.48
C ARG A 80 17.35 12.02 8.58
N ARG A 81 17.68 12.38 7.34
CA ARG A 81 16.72 12.94 6.37
C ARG A 81 15.73 11.89 5.89
N LEU A 82 16.16 10.65 5.64
CA LEU A 82 15.27 9.52 5.34
C LEU A 82 14.30 9.25 6.48
N THR A 83 14.76 9.32 7.73
CA THR A 83 13.91 9.16 8.91
C THR A 83 12.84 10.24 9.01
N LEU A 84 13.18 11.51 8.72
CA LEU A 84 12.19 12.59 8.69
C LEU A 84 11.18 12.40 7.56
N LEU A 85 11.65 12.08 6.35
CA LEU A 85 10.77 11.81 5.21
C LEU A 85 9.79 10.68 5.51
N ARG A 86 10.27 9.55 6.04
CA ARG A 86 9.44 8.42 6.45
C ARG A 86 8.38 8.81 7.48
N ARG A 87 8.74 9.67 8.44
CA ARG A 87 7.82 10.12 9.50
C ARG A 87 6.74 11.09 9.02
N GLU A 88 7.03 11.88 7.99
CA GLU A 88 6.17 12.98 7.54
C GLU A 88 5.33 12.62 6.32
N ARG A 89 5.87 11.82 5.40
CA ARG A 89 5.29 11.60 4.07
C ARG A 89 4.87 10.17 3.79
N ILE A 90 5.23 9.22 4.65
CA ILE A 90 5.01 7.79 4.40
C ILE A 90 4.19 7.18 5.53
N GLY A 91 3.04 6.61 5.18
CA GLY A 91 2.30 5.69 6.02
C GLY A 91 2.68 4.27 5.64
N PHE A 92 2.82 3.39 6.62
CA PHE A 92 3.12 1.98 6.35
C PHE A 92 2.30 1.07 7.26
N VAL A 93 1.64 0.08 6.67
CA VAL A 93 0.91 -0.99 7.34
C VAL A 93 1.55 -2.33 6.97
N PHE A 94 1.92 -3.09 7.99
CA PHE A 94 2.54 -4.41 7.85
C PHE A 94 1.50 -5.52 8.06
N GLN A 95 1.75 -6.69 7.47
CA GLN A 95 0.94 -7.90 7.66
C GLN A 95 0.77 -8.27 9.14
N ALA A 96 1.82 -8.13 9.96
CA ALA A 96 1.82 -8.50 11.39
C ALA A 96 1.30 -7.40 12.34
N PHE A 97 0.65 -6.35 11.84
CA PHE A 97 0.12 -5.17 12.55
C PHE A 97 1.18 -4.29 13.26
N ASN A 98 2.24 -4.88 13.80
CA ASN A 98 3.36 -4.26 14.51
C ASN A 98 2.93 -3.28 15.61
N LEU A 99 1.87 -3.60 16.36
CA LEU A 99 1.43 -2.79 17.51
C LEU A 99 2.30 -3.06 18.74
N LEU A 100 2.56 -2.03 19.55
CA LEU A 100 3.22 -2.20 20.84
C LEU A 100 2.22 -2.74 21.86
N PRO A 101 2.43 -3.94 22.43
CA PRO A 101 1.43 -4.63 23.27
C PRO A 101 1.20 -3.93 24.61
N SER A 102 2.18 -3.19 25.11
CA SER A 102 2.09 -2.42 26.36
C SER A 102 1.28 -1.13 26.22
N LEU A 103 1.01 -0.68 24.98
CA LEU A 103 0.31 0.57 24.69
C LEU A 103 -1.15 0.31 24.33
N THR A 104 -2.03 1.25 24.68
CA THR A 104 -3.43 1.24 24.21
C THR A 104 -3.53 1.57 22.72
N ALA A 105 -4.70 1.36 22.12
CA ALA A 105 -4.98 1.75 20.74
C ALA A 105 -4.71 3.25 20.50
N GLU A 106 -5.18 4.15 21.37
CA GLU A 106 -4.90 5.59 21.26
C GLU A 106 -3.40 5.91 21.36
N GLN A 107 -2.66 5.18 22.19
CA GLN A 107 -1.23 5.39 22.38
C GLN A 107 -0.43 4.87 21.17
N ASN A 108 -0.80 3.71 20.63
CA ASN A 108 -0.25 3.17 19.39
C ASN A 108 -0.49 4.13 18.22
N VAL A 109 -1.72 4.65 18.08
CA VAL A 109 -2.08 5.60 17.02
C VAL A 109 -1.34 6.93 17.18
N ALA A 110 -1.16 7.43 18.40
CA ALA A 110 -0.40 8.66 18.65
C ALA A 110 1.12 8.51 18.46
N LEU A 111 1.65 7.29 18.41
CA LEU A 111 3.08 7.00 18.51
C LEU A 111 3.92 7.70 17.42
N PRO A 112 3.56 7.70 16.13
CA PRO A 112 4.37 8.35 15.10
C PRO A 112 4.54 9.85 15.35
N LEU A 113 3.48 10.52 15.82
CA LEU A 113 3.54 11.94 16.18
C LEU A 113 4.33 12.19 17.47
N ARG A 114 4.31 11.27 18.43
CA ARG A 114 5.16 11.40 19.63
C ARG A 114 6.64 11.23 19.31
N LEU A 115 6.97 10.24 18.49
CA LEU A 115 8.32 10.07 17.95
C LEU A 115 8.72 11.28 17.10
N ALA A 116 7.76 11.86 16.37
CA ALA A 116 7.64 13.24 15.86
C ALA A 116 8.26 14.39 16.69
N GLY A 117 8.37 14.21 18.02
CA GLY A 117 8.49 15.32 18.97
C GLY A 117 7.20 16.13 19.15
N ARG A 118 6.08 15.67 18.56
CA ARG A 118 4.78 16.35 18.59
C ARG A 118 3.88 15.69 19.64
N ARG A 119 3.07 16.49 20.33
CA ARG A 119 2.03 15.98 21.24
C ARG A 119 0.66 16.14 20.55
N PRO A 120 0.11 15.08 19.93
CA PRO A 120 -1.19 15.21 19.29
C PRO A 120 -2.28 15.48 20.34
N LYS A 121 -3.22 16.36 20.01
CA LYS A 121 -4.44 16.54 20.81
C LYS A 121 -5.20 15.22 20.84
N LYS A 122 -5.73 14.83 22.01
CA LYS A 122 -6.53 13.60 22.18
C LYS A 122 -7.70 13.52 21.18
N ALA A 123 -8.31 14.66 20.84
CA ALA A 123 -9.39 14.72 19.85
C ALA A 123 -8.95 14.19 18.47
N ARG A 124 -7.76 14.56 18.00
CA ARG A 124 -7.21 14.09 16.70
C ARG A 124 -6.94 12.58 16.70
N VAL A 125 -6.44 12.05 17.81
CA VAL A 125 -6.19 10.60 17.95
C VAL A 125 -7.51 9.83 17.93
N ARG A 126 -8.54 10.35 18.63
CA ARG A 126 -9.88 9.77 18.64
C ARG A 126 -10.58 9.87 17.30
N GLU A 127 -10.40 10.97 16.58
CA GLU A 127 -10.88 11.13 15.20
C GLU A 127 -10.28 10.06 14.27
N ALA A 128 -8.96 9.86 14.30
CA ALA A 128 -8.29 8.83 13.52
C ALA A 128 -8.79 7.41 13.86
N LEU A 129 -9.03 7.13 15.15
CA LEU A 129 -9.66 5.86 15.56
C LEU A 129 -11.13 5.77 15.11
N GLY A 130 -11.87 6.87 15.12
CA GLY A 130 -13.25 6.95 14.63
C GLY A 130 -13.36 6.65 13.14
N GLN A 131 -12.43 7.16 12.33
CA GLN A 131 -12.36 6.89 10.88
C GLN A 131 -12.24 5.40 10.54
N VAL A 132 -11.67 4.60 11.43
CA VAL A 132 -11.57 3.14 11.28
C VAL A 132 -12.62 2.37 12.11
N GLY A 133 -13.62 3.06 12.67
CA GLY A 133 -14.70 2.46 13.44
C GLY A 133 -14.28 1.94 14.83
N LEU A 134 -13.23 2.51 15.43
CA LEU A 134 -12.67 2.09 16.72
C LEU A 134 -12.70 3.18 17.81
N GLY A 135 -13.60 4.17 17.68
CA GLY A 135 -13.74 5.26 18.66
C GLY A 135 -13.90 4.75 20.11
N ASP A 136 -14.76 3.75 20.32
CA ASP A 136 -15.04 3.18 21.65
C ASP A 136 -13.96 2.21 22.15
N ARG A 137 -12.99 1.87 21.29
CA ARG A 137 -11.90 0.94 21.61
C ARG A 137 -10.58 1.64 21.94
N ALA A 138 -10.58 2.97 22.03
CA ALA A 138 -9.37 3.78 22.23
C ALA A 138 -8.47 3.34 23.40
N ARG A 139 -9.06 2.85 24.49
CA ARG A 139 -8.33 2.43 25.70
C ARG A 139 -7.92 0.96 25.72
N HIS A 140 -8.36 0.16 24.75
CA HIS A 140 -8.02 -1.25 24.70
C HIS A 140 -6.56 -1.44 24.30
N ARG A 141 -5.92 -2.48 24.84
CA ARG A 141 -4.59 -2.95 24.43
C ARG A 141 -4.72 -3.98 23.31
N PRO A 142 -3.67 -4.22 22.49
CA PRO A 142 -3.72 -5.18 21.40
C PRO A 142 -4.21 -6.59 21.80
N SER A 143 -3.84 -7.07 22.99
CA SER A 143 -4.28 -8.37 23.53
C SER A 143 -5.79 -8.47 23.77
N GLU A 144 -6.51 -7.36 23.80
CA GLU A 144 -7.96 -7.27 24.05
C GLU A 144 -8.75 -7.08 22.74
N MET A 145 -8.06 -7.11 21.59
CA MET A 145 -8.60 -6.75 20.29
C MET A 145 -8.49 -7.91 19.31
N SER A 146 -9.51 -8.10 18.46
CA SER A 146 -9.41 -9.07 17.36
C SER A 146 -8.35 -8.64 16.34
N GLY A 147 -7.84 -9.57 15.52
CA GLY A 147 -6.85 -9.25 14.48
C GLY A 147 -7.32 -8.13 13.55
N GLY A 148 -8.61 -8.13 13.18
CA GLY A 148 -9.22 -7.05 12.40
C GLY A 148 -9.22 -5.68 13.07
N GLN A 149 -9.47 -5.66 14.37
CA GLN A 149 -9.40 -4.43 15.15
C GLN A 149 -7.95 -3.96 15.27
N GLN A 150 -7.00 -4.86 15.53
CA GLN A 150 -5.58 -4.52 15.57
C GLN A 150 -5.09 -3.95 14.23
N GLN A 151 -5.53 -4.54 13.12
CA GLN A 151 -5.18 -4.03 11.80
C GLN A 151 -5.74 -2.64 11.55
N ARG A 152 -7.00 -2.40 11.93
CA ARG A 152 -7.61 -1.06 11.86
C ARG A 152 -6.89 -0.04 12.74
N VAL A 153 -6.39 -0.42 13.91
CA VAL A 153 -5.49 0.43 14.72
C VAL A 153 -4.19 0.72 13.97
N ALA A 154 -3.60 -0.26 13.29
CA ALA A 154 -2.39 -0.07 12.49
C ALA A 154 -2.63 0.92 11.32
N LEU A 155 -3.79 0.83 10.64
CA LEU A 155 -4.21 1.81 9.63
C LEU A 155 -4.35 3.21 10.24
N ALA A 156 -5.11 3.36 11.34
CA ALA A 156 -5.27 4.66 12.00
C ALA A 156 -3.93 5.28 12.42
N ARG A 157 -2.98 4.44 12.88
CA ARG A 157 -1.61 4.87 13.21
C ARG A 157 -0.86 5.37 11.98
N ALA A 158 -0.96 4.68 10.84
CA ALA A 158 -0.30 5.10 9.61
C ALA A 158 -0.87 6.41 9.04
N LEU A 159 -2.16 6.68 9.28
CA LEU A 159 -2.89 7.81 8.69
C LEU A 159 -2.86 9.07 9.54
N ILE A 160 -2.61 8.98 10.85
CA ILE A 160 -2.64 10.15 11.74
C ILE A 160 -1.67 11.27 11.29
N THR A 161 -0.58 10.89 10.60
CA THR A 161 0.43 11.80 10.04
C THR A 161 -0.02 12.48 8.76
N ARG A 162 -1.10 12.02 8.11
CA ARG A 162 -1.55 12.43 6.76
C ARG A 162 -0.40 12.33 5.75
N PRO A 163 0.08 11.11 5.49
CA PRO A 163 1.22 10.89 4.59
C PRO A 163 0.89 11.31 3.15
N ASP A 164 1.89 11.41 2.27
CA ASP A 164 1.66 11.54 0.82
C ASP A 164 1.18 10.20 0.22
N VAL A 165 1.65 9.08 0.79
CA VAL A 165 1.35 7.71 0.36
C VAL A 165 1.24 6.75 1.55
N LEU A 166 0.26 5.86 1.49
CA LEU A 166 0.10 4.72 2.39
C LEU A 166 0.55 3.44 1.67
N PHE A 167 1.60 2.81 2.16
CA PHE A 167 1.98 1.47 1.74
C PHE A 167 1.35 0.42 2.65
N ALA A 168 0.79 -0.64 2.07
CA ALA A 168 0.17 -1.73 2.80
C ALA A 168 0.68 -3.09 2.28
N ASP A 169 1.42 -3.81 3.12
CA ASP A 169 1.94 -5.15 2.79
C ASP A 169 0.97 -6.23 3.32
N GLU A 170 0.24 -6.87 2.41
CA GLU A 170 -0.80 -7.87 2.69
C GLU A 170 -1.75 -7.49 3.84
N PRO A 171 -2.45 -6.34 3.75
CA PRO A 171 -3.20 -5.81 4.88
C PRO A 171 -4.39 -6.67 5.32
N THR A 172 -4.80 -7.64 4.53
CA THR A 172 -5.90 -8.57 4.81
C THR A 172 -5.46 -10.01 5.01
N GLY A 173 -4.18 -10.35 4.82
CA GLY A 173 -3.71 -11.75 4.78
C GLY A 173 -3.90 -12.54 6.08
N ALA A 174 -4.01 -11.84 7.22
CA ALA A 174 -4.24 -12.45 8.54
C ALA A 174 -5.69 -12.33 9.03
N LEU A 175 -6.63 -11.92 8.16
CA LEU A 175 -8.01 -11.60 8.53
C LEU A 175 -9.01 -12.57 7.90
N ASP A 176 -10.14 -12.79 8.56
CA ASP A 176 -11.28 -13.46 7.93
C ASP A 176 -11.87 -12.60 6.80
N SER A 177 -12.57 -13.24 5.85
CA SER A 177 -13.06 -12.58 4.63
C SER A 177 -14.03 -11.42 4.88
N ARG A 178 -14.77 -11.41 6.00
CA ARG A 178 -15.66 -10.28 6.32
C ARG A 178 -14.83 -9.10 6.80
N THR A 179 -13.95 -9.34 7.76
CA THR A 179 -13.05 -8.31 8.31
C THR A 179 -12.10 -7.77 7.23
N GLY A 180 -11.58 -8.62 6.36
CA GLY A 180 -10.74 -8.21 5.22
C GLY A 180 -11.44 -7.20 4.31
N ARG A 181 -12.71 -7.46 3.95
CA ARG A 181 -13.53 -6.52 3.17
C ARG A 181 -13.75 -5.18 3.88
N GLU A 182 -13.95 -5.18 5.20
CA GLU A 182 -14.06 -3.94 5.97
C GLU A 182 -12.76 -3.10 5.88
N VAL A 183 -11.59 -3.75 5.97
CA VAL A 183 -10.28 -3.07 5.82
C VAL A 183 -10.08 -2.54 4.40
N LEU A 184 -10.43 -3.31 3.37
CA LEU A 184 -10.33 -2.88 1.98
C LEU A 184 -11.26 -1.71 1.66
N ALA A 185 -12.49 -1.73 2.18
CA ALA A 185 -13.43 -0.62 2.06
C ALA A 185 -12.91 0.65 2.76
N LEU A 186 -12.22 0.51 3.89
CA LEU A 186 -11.55 1.64 4.54
C LEU A 186 -10.44 2.21 3.65
N LEU A 187 -9.57 1.37 3.10
CA LEU A 187 -8.49 1.81 2.19
C LEU A 187 -9.04 2.52 0.95
N ARG A 188 -10.04 1.92 0.28
CA ARG A 188 -10.72 2.52 -0.88
C ARG A 188 -11.33 3.88 -0.52
N GLY A 189 -12.02 3.95 0.62
CA GLY A 189 -12.64 5.19 1.09
C GLY A 189 -11.64 6.32 1.39
N MET A 190 -10.39 6.01 1.75
CA MET A 190 -9.34 7.02 1.94
C MET A 190 -8.91 7.65 0.62
N VAL A 191 -8.89 6.86 -0.45
CA VAL A 191 -8.59 7.38 -1.79
C VAL A 191 -9.75 8.25 -2.26
N ASP A 192 -10.98 7.72 -2.21
CA ASP A 192 -12.15 8.38 -2.80
C ASP A 192 -12.58 9.64 -2.05
N ARG A 193 -12.46 9.67 -0.72
CA ARG A 193 -12.92 10.81 0.09
C ARG A 193 -11.80 11.76 0.47
N ASP A 194 -10.62 11.23 0.78
CA ASP A 194 -9.53 12.03 1.37
C ASP A 194 -8.42 12.35 0.34
N GLY A 195 -8.52 11.82 -0.89
CA GLY A 195 -7.51 12.02 -1.95
C GLY A 195 -6.16 11.37 -1.61
N GLN A 196 -6.15 10.40 -0.70
CA GLN A 196 -4.94 9.74 -0.23
C GLN A 196 -4.43 8.75 -1.27
N THR A 197 -3.12 8.68 -1.49
CA THR A 197 -2.52 7.64 -2.34
C THR A 197 -2.33 6.34 -1.55
N VAL A 198 -2.75 5.20 -2.10
CA VAL A 198 -2.58 3.88 -1.49
C VAL A 198 -1.86 2.94 -2.45
N VAL A 199 -0.82 2.28 -1.95
CA VAL A 199 -0.10 1.20 -2.65
C VAL A 199 -0.20 -0.05 -1.79
N MET A 200 -0.90 -1.06 -2.27
CA MET A 200 -1.08 -2.33 -1.58
C MET A 200 -0.35 -3.45 -2.29
N VAL A 201 0.32 -4.32 -1.55
CA VAL A 201 0.77 -5.62 -2.04
C VAL A 201 -0.23 -6.68 -1.58
N THR A 202 -0.64 -7.54 -2.50
CA THR A 202 -1.53 -8.67 -2.20
C THR A 202 -1.31 -9.81 -3.19
N HIS A 203 -1.65 -11.03 -2.79
CA HIS A 203 -1.79 -12.18 -3.68
C HIS A 203 -3.26 -12.53 -3.97
N ASP A 204 -4.21 -11.90 -3.25
CA ASP A 204 -5.65 -12.11 -3.39
C ASP A 204 -6.24 -11.21 -4.50
N PRO A 205 -6.78 -11.79 -5.60
CA PRO A 205 -7.45 -11.03 -6.67
C PRO A 205 -8.64 -10.21 -6.19
N VAL A 206 -9.40 -10.70 -5.20
CA VAL A 206 -10.57 -9.98 -4.65
C VAL A 206 -10.12 -8.72 -3.93
N ALA A 207 -9.02 -8.79 -3.17
CA ALA A 207 -8.42 -7.61 -2.57
C ALA A 207 -7.91 -6.62 -3.63
N ALA A 208 -7.24 -7.12 -4.68
CA ALA A 208 -6.71 -6.28 -5.75
C ALA A 208 -7.78 -5.56 -6.57
N ALA A 209 -8.97 -6.14 -6.71
CA ALA A 209 -10.12 -5.50 -7.38
C ALA A 209 -10.68 -4.26 -6.64
N HIS A 210 -10.16 -3.94 -5.44
CA HIS A 210 -10.42 -2.66 -4.80
C HIS A 210 -9.56 -1.50 -5.36
N ALA A 211 -8.46 -1.82 -6.06
CA ALA A 211 -7.54 -0.85 -6.63
C ALA A 211 -8.01 -0.34 -7.99
N ASP A 212 -7.59 0.89 -8.33
CA ASP A 212 -7.81 1.48 -9.66
C ASP A 212 -6.90 0.84 -10.72
N ARG A 213 -5.74 0.32 -10.28
CA ARG A 213 -4.72 -0.31 -11.12
C ARG A 213 -4.08 -1.47 -10.40
N VAL A 214 -3.84 -2.56 -11.11
CA VAL A 214 -3.13 -3.75 -10.65
C VAL A 214 -1.87 -3.93 -11.48
N VAL A 215 -0.71 -3.96 -10.82
CA VAL A 215 0.60 -4.16 -11.45
C VAL A 215 1.09 -5.55 -11.11
N PHE A 216 1.52 -6.30 -12.10
CA PHE A 216 2.04 -7.65 -11.90
C PHE A 216 3.57 -7.64 -11.83
N LEU A 217 4.12 -8.29 -10.83
CA LEU A 217 5.55 -8.42 -10.59
C LEU A 217 5.94 -9.90 -10.61
N VAL A 218 6.87 -10.27 -11.48
CA VAL A 218 7.40 -11.63 -11.63
C VAL A 218 8.92 -11.55 -11.67
N ASP A 219 9.60 -12.37 -10.87
CA ASP A 219 11.06 -12.42 -10.78
C ASP A 219 11.75 -11.05 -10.69
N GLY A 220 11.18 -10.16 -9.87
CA GLY A 220 11.71 -8.82 -9.65
C GLY A 220 11.48 -7.84 -10.80
N ARG A 221 10.67 -8.18 -11.81
CA ARG A 221 10.36 -7.36 -13.00
C ARG A 221 8.87 -7.11 -13.14
N VAL A 222 8.50 -5.94 -13.68
CA VAL A 222 7.10 -5.62 -14.00
C VAL A 222 6.69 -6.42 -15.24
N ASN A 223 5.63 -7.22 -15.12
CA ASN A 223 5.12 -8.10 -16.18
C ASN A 223 3.73 -7.68 -16.70
N GLY A 224 3.49 -6.37 -16.74
CA GLY A 224 2.26 -5.76 -17.21
C GLY A 224 1.35 -5.27 -16.08
N GLU A 225 0.21 -4.74 -16.48
CA GLU A 225 -0.77 -4.12 -15.60
C GLU A 225 -2.19 -4.24 -16.14
N LEU A 226 -3.16 -4.13 -15.25
CA LEU A 226 -4.59 -4.00 -15.53
C LEU A 226 -5.10 -2.74 -14.84
N SER A 227 -6.11 -2.08 -15.41
CA SER A 227 -6.75 -0.92 -14.79
C SER A 227 -8.26 -1.16 -14.70
N ASP A 228 -8.87 -0.73 -13.60
CA ASP A 228 -10.32 -0.81 -13.33
C ASP A 228 -11.11 0.24 -14.16
N THR A 229 -10.58 0.59 -15.33
CA THR A 229 -11.30 1.36 -16.35
C THR A 229 -11.80 0.34 -17.35
N GLY A 230 -13.02 -0.15 -17.13
CA GLY A 230 -13.77 -0.93 -18.11
C GLY A 230 -14.14 -0.14 -19.37
N GLU A 231 -13.34 0.84 -19.78
CA GLU A 231 -13.67 1.74 -20.89
C GLU A 231 -12.41 2.15 -21.65
N GLN A 232 -12.25 1.54 -22.82
CA GLN A 232 -11.65 2.22 -23.96
C GLN A 232 -12.43 3.53 -24.15
N PRO A 233 -11.80 4.71 -24.32
CA PRO A 233 -12.52 5.98 -24.33
C PRO A 233 -13.67 5.93 -25.34
N PRO A 234 -14.91 6.28 -24.95
CA PRO A 234 -16.06 6.19 -25.84
C PRO A 234 -15.79 7.03 -27.08
N ARG A 235 -16.14 6.49 -28.24
CA ARG A 235 -16.14 7.28 -29.49
C ARG A 235 -17.13 8.44 -29.28
N PRO A 236 -16.85 9.64 -29.82
CA PRO A 236 -17.74 10.78 -29.64
C PRO A 236 -19.17 10.42 -30.10
N GLY A 237 -20.11 10.32 -29.15
CA GLY A 237 -21.54 10.03 -29.43
C GLY A 237 -22.17 8.88 -28.65
N GLU A 238 -21.41 8.11 -27.86
CA GLU A 238 -21.96 6.96 -27.11
C GLU A 238 -22.27 7.34 -25.65
N GLN A 239 -23.50 7.07 -25.20
CA GLN A 239 -23.90 7.30 -23.81
C GLN A 239 -23.26 6.26 -22.89
N PRO A 240 -22.73 6.65 -21.72
CA PRO A 240 -22.10 5.70 -20.81
C PRO A 240 -23.13 4.67 -20.31
N PRO A 241 -22.80 3.36 -20.28
CA PRO A 241 -23.70 2.36 -19.74
C PRO A 241 -23.89 2.58 -18.24
N SER A 242 -25.12 2.41 -17.75
CA SER A 242 -25.43 2.33 -16.33
C SER A 242 -24.95 0.98 -15.79
N THR A 243 -23.64 0.85 -15.54
CA THR A 243 -23.06 -0.40 -15.05
C THR A 243 -23.09 -0.44 -13.53
N ASP A 244 -23.73 -1.47 -12.99
CA ASP A 244 -23.79 -1.76 -11.57
C ASP A 244 -22.36 -2.00 -11.04
N GLN A 245 -21.85 -1.11 -10.17
CA GLN A 245 -20.44 -1.11 -9.75
C GLN A 245 -19.99 -2.43 -9.10
N HIS A 246 -20.92 -3.17 -8.49
CA HIS A 246 -20.65 -4.49 -7.91
C HIS A 246 -20.32 -5.56 -8.96
N THR A 247 -21.02 -5.54 -10.10
CA THR A 247 -20.82 -6.49 -11.21
C THR A 247 -19.50 -6.22 -11.93
N SER A 248 -19.13 -4.94 -12.05
CA SER A 248 -17.85 -4.51 -12.64
C SER A 248 -16.64 -5.02 -11.84
N ARG A 249 -16.70 -4.98 -10.50
CA ARG A 249 -15.58 -5.41 -9.65
C ARG A 249 -15.37 -6.93 -9.65
N ALA A 250 -16.45 -7.71 -9.73
CA ALA A 250 -16.34 -9.16 -9.82
C ALA A 250 -15.66 -9.59 -11.13
N ALA A 251 -16.07 -8.99 -12.26
CA ALA A 251 -15.42 -9.23 -13.55
C ALA A 251 -13.92 -8.82 -13.53
N PHE A 252 -13.59 -7.68 -12.93
CA PHE A 252 -12.20 -7.26 -12.79
C PHE A 252 -11.38 -8.22 -11.90
N ALA A 253 -11.97 -8.74 -10.82
CA ALA A 253 -11.33 -9.76 -9.99
C ALA A 253 -11.06 -11.06 -10.77
N ASP A 254 -11.99 -11.46 -11.64
CA ASP A 254 -11.83 -12.63 -12.50
C ASP A 254 -10.71 -12.42 -13.53
N ASP A 255 -10.65 -11.26 -14.18
CA ASP A 255 -9.56 -10.90 -15.12
C ASP A 255 -8.18 -10.92 -14.43
N ILE A 256 -8.12 -10.38 -13.21
CA ILE A 256 -6.91 -10.42 -12.37
C ILE A 256 -6.53 -11.87 -12.05
N ALA A 257 -7.50 -12.71 -11.66
CA ALA A 257 -7.25 -14.10 -11.32
C ALA A 257 -6.73 -14.89 -12.54
N VAL A 258 -7.34 -14.72 -13.71
CA VAL A 258 -6.89 -15.34 -14.97
C VAL A 258 -5.46 -14.91 -15.28
N ARG A 259 -5.14 -13.62 -15.15
CA ARG A 259 -3.78 -13.13 -15.37
C ARG A 259 -2.80 -13.75 -14.39
N MET A 260 -3.13 -13.80 -13.09
CA MET A 260 -2.30 -14.41 -12.05
C MET A 260 -2.01 -15.89 -12.33
N THR A 261 -3.02 -16.69 -12.69
CA THR A 261 -2.83 -18.10 -13.02
C THR A 261 -1.89 -18.30 -14.21
N GLY A 262 -1.96 -17.42 -15.22
CA GLY A 262 -1.02 -17.43 -16.35
C GLY A 262 0.43 -17.17 -15.93
N LEU A 263 0.66 -16.34 -14.91
CA LEU A 263 2.00 -16.05 -14.38
C LEU A 263 2.58 -17.22 -13.59
N GLU A 264 1.75 -17.95 -12.85
CA GLU A 264 2.18 -19.13 -12.08
C GLU A 264 2.44 -20.35 -12.97
N ALA A 265 1.80 -20.42 -14.14
CA ALA A 265 1.94 -21.51 -15.09
C ALA A 265 3.19 -21.40 -16.00
N THR A 266 3.95 -20.31 -15.93
CA THR A 266 5.19 -20.14 -16.70
C THR A 266 6.35 -20.74 -15.89
N PRO A 267 6.91 -21.91 -16.26
CA PRO A 267 8.01 -22.49 -15.51
C PRO A 267 9.29 -21.67 -15.73
N CYS A 268 10.08 -21.51 -14.65
CA CYS A 268 11.44 -20.97 -14.67
C CYS A 268 12.36 -21.68 -15.67
#